data_AF-G9MXN4-F1
#
_entry.id   AF-G9MXN4-F1
#
_cell.length_a   1.000
_cell.length_b   1.000
_cell.length_c   1.000
_cell.angle_alpha   90.00
_cell.angle_beta   90.00
_cell.angle_gamma   90.00
#
_symmetry.space_group_name_H-M   'P 1'
#
loop_
_entity.id
_entity.type
_entity.pdbx_description
1 polymer ?
#
loop_
_entity_poly.entity_id
_entity_poly.type
_entity_poly.pdbx_seq_one_letter_code
_entity_poly.pdbx_strand_id
1 'polypeptide(L)'
;MWNRGNEIERATEGTCEWLLKHESYINWAAVTKGLLWIKGKPGAGKSTLLKYALSKRRDIPSARDDDVVLSFFFHGRGDTLQKTPFGFLRSILHQALEKAPEALSELVNAYEQKCKIMGNYPEKWQWHLEELWSLFESSLPKILEDRSLWLFVDALDECGEAHAKYLVQKFKSLLERLAPLPIWVHFHICFSCRHYPILSSPGLFEVCLEMENKTDISTYVQSELDLSSFEEPTPSVIQNLIISRASGVFLWAQLVVNQVRSLDQDGAGPNKIEATIRSIPESLHDLYKNLILGMESSSLKLIQWVCFAMRPLSTKELRWAMVIDARYPSLQECQKAEDYIPDSRRMGQQVIKLSRGLAEVTPGPDEHVVQFIHQSVKDFFTDEGLKALDDRSTSNEMAIGMAHFQLSRTCIRYLKMEEISQSASYEGRELEADFSFLHYATTSWVSHLQQSDAMDVPQANILELFKWPSNEIVELWTRVFINIEEYSEHCPPTETTLAHIAARYRIVGVLTAILASDSQVTINFDSKDGYVRTPLSWATENGHEPVVKLLLDAGAEVDSKDDNDRTPLSWATENGHEPVVKLLLDAGAEVDSKDDNGQTPLSWAAENGHEAVVRLLESFILS
;
A
#
# COMPACT_ATOMS: atom_id res chain seq x y z
N MET A 1 -7.61 13.96 5.33
CA MET A 1 -7.18 12.56 5.14
C MET A 1 -8.39 11.66 5.23
N TRP A 2 -8.57 10.77 4.26
CA TRP A 2 -9.55 9.69 4.30
C TRP A 2 -9.31 8.85 5.56
N ASN A 3 -10.36 8.62 6.36
CA ASN A 3 -10.24 7.97 7.67
C ASN A 3 -10.76 6.54 7.55
N ARG A 4 -9.88 5.54 7.74
CA ARG A 4 -10.25 4.11 7.82
C ARG A 4 -11.38 3.87 8.83
N GLY A 5 -11.52 4.71 9.85
CA GLY A 5 -12.66 4.72 10.77
C GLY A 5 -14.03 4.76 10.09
N ASN A 6 -14.15 5.31 8.87
CA ASN A 6 -15.39 5.33 8.10
C ASN A 6 -15.66 4.02 7.34
N GLU A 7 -14.61 3.23 7.04
CA GLU A 7 -14.70 1.95 6.31
C GLU A 7 -15.03 0.76 7.21
N ILE A 8 -14.71 0.86 8.51
CA ILE A 8 -15.07 -0.19 9.47
C ILE A 8 -16.60 -0.26 9.56
N GLU A 9 -17.18 -1.40 9.18
CA GLU A 9 -18.62 -1.62 9.29
C GLU A 9 -19.10 -1.36 10.72
N ARG A 10 -20.31 -0.80 10.85
CA ARG A 10 -20.93 -0.63 12.16
C ARG A 10 -21.26 -2.02 12.71
N ALA A 11 -21.10 -2.18 14.02
CA ALA A 11 -21.57 -3.37 14.71
C ALA A 11 -23.05 -3.61 14.37
N THR A 12 -23.40 -4.83 13.97
CA THR A 12 -24.80 -5.26 13.80
C THR A 12 -25.55 -5.02 15.10
N GLU A 13 -26.82 -4.63 15.01
CA GLU A 13 -27.66 -4.40 16.20
C GLU A 13 -27.63 -5.63 17.13
N GLY A 14 -27.38 -5.41 18.41
CA GLY A 14 -27.21 -6.48 19.41
C GLY A 14 -25.82 -7.13 19.47
N THR A 15 -24.83 -6.69 18.68
CA THR A 15 -23.43 -7.15 18.78
C THR A 15 -22.54 -6.16 19.55
N CYS A 16 -21.42 -6.62 20.09
CA CYS A 16 -20.44 -5.86 20.89
C CYS A 16 -20.92 -5.35 22.26
N GLU A 17 -22.22 -5.50 22.61
CA GLU A 17 -22.80 -4.99 23.86
C GLU A 17 -22.18 -5.62 25.12
N TRP A 18 -21.64 -6.82 25.00
CA TRP A 18 -20.96 -7.52 26.08
C TRP A 18 -19.71 -6.77 26.58
N LEU A 19 -19.08 -5.93 25.74
CA LEU A 19 -17.89 -5.16 26.13
C LEU A 19 -18.15 -4.28 27.35
N LEU A 20 -19.32 -3.62 27.39
CA LEU A 20 -19.69 -2.72 28.49
C LEU A 20 -19.90 -3.48 29.81
N LYS A 21 -20.09 -4.80 29.74
CA LYS A 21 -20.27 -5.70 30.90
C LYS A 21 -18.98 -6.45 31.24
N HIS A 22 -17.92 -6.33 30.43
CA HIS A 22 -16.69 -7.07 30.60
C HIS A 22 -15.85 -6.50 31.75
N GLU A 23 -15.39 -7.37 32.65
CA GLU A 23 -14.69 -6.99 33.89
C GLU A 23 -13.46 -6.12 33.62
N SER A 24 -12.57 -6.51 32.70
CA SER A 24 -11.39 -5.70 32.33
C SER A 24 -11.75 -4.30 31.80
N TYR A 25 -12.85 -4.18 31.05
CA TYR A 25 -13.27 -2.90 30.48
C TYR A 25 -13.82 -1.97 31.57
N ILE A 26 -14.64 -2.52 32.47
CA ILE A 26 -15.18 -1.80 33.63
C ILE A 26 -14.03 -1.35 34.55
N ASN A 27 -13.10 -2.24 34.86
CA ASN A 27 -11.96 -1.92 35.73
C ASN A 27 -11.03 -0.88 35.10
N TRP A 28 -10.82 -0.94 33.78
CA TRP A 28 -10.07 0.08 33.04
C TRP A 28 -10.78 1.45 33.08
N ALA A 29 -12.09 1.47 32.86
CA ALA A 29 -12.87 2.71 32.91
C ALA A 29 -12.91 3.34 34.32
N ALA A 30 -12.72 2.54 35.37
CA ALA A 30 -12.75 2.98 36.76
C ALA A 30 -11.44 3.61 37.25
N VAL A 31 -10.28 3.30 36.65
CA VAL A 31 -9.01 3.91 37.04
C VAL A 31 -8.87 5.33 36.47
N THR A 32 -8.08 6.20 37.10
CA THR A 32 -7.83 7.57 36.57
C THR A 32 -6.91 7.56 35.35
N LYS A 33 -5.96 6.64 35.28
CA LYS A 33 -5.11 6.44 34.10
C LYS A 33 -4.90 4.97 33.81
N GLY A 34 -4.97 4.57 32.55
CA GLY A 34 -4.95 3.15 32.20
C GLY A 34 -4.84 2.87 30.71
N LEU A 35 -4.26 1.70 30.42
CA LEU A 35 -4.08 1.19 29.06
C LEU A 35 -4.94 -0.08 28.89
N LEU A 36 -5.80 -0.08 27.88
CA LEU A 36 -6.64 -1.22 27.51
C LEU A 36 -6.20 -1.78 26.15
N TRP A 37 -5.97 -3.09 26.13
CA TRP A 37 -5.62 -3.83 24.94
C TRP A 37 -6.77 -4.76 24.52
N ILE A 38 -7.38 -4.44 23.38
CA ILE A 38 -8.33 -5.30 22.70
C ILE A 38 -7.54 -6.23 21.76
N LYS A 39 -7.42 -7.50 22.15
CA LYS A 39 -6.59 -8.50 21.46
C LYS A 39 -7.41 -9.62 20.83
N GLY A 40 -6.90 -10.18 19.75
CA GLY A 40 -7.52 -11.32 19.08
C GLY A 40 -6.93 -11.64 17.71
N LYS A 41 -7.23 -12.84 17.24
CA LYS A 41 -6.89 -13.35 15.90
C LYS A 41 -7.29 -12.39 14.76
N PRO A 42 -6.63 -12.48 13.59
CA PRO A 42 -7.10 -11.82 12.38
C PRO A 42 -8.58 -12.14 12.11
N GLY A 43 -9.38 -11.15 11.72
CA GLY A 43 -10.81 -11.35 11.44
C GLY A 43 -11.71 -11.57 12.67
N ALA A 44 -11.21 -11.43 13.91
CA ALA A 44 -12.03 -11.64 15.11
C ALA A 44 -13.05 -10.50 15.43
N GLY A 45 -12.99 -9.37 14.72
CA GLY A 45 -13.88 -8.21 14.95
C GLY A 45 -13.28 -7.09 15.83
N LYS A 46 -11.96 -7.05 16.01
CA LYS A 46 -11.25 -6.07 16.87
C LYS A 46 -11.58 -4.62 16.54
N SER A 47 -11.50 -4.24 15.27
CA SER A 47 -11.75 -2.87 14.80
C SER A 47 -13.18 -2.44 15.03
N THR A 48 -14.14 -3.34 14.78
CA THR A 48 -15.56 -3.13 15.07
C THR A 48 -15.79 -2.91 16.57
N LEU A 49 -15.16 -3.72 17.42
CA LEU A 49 -15.27 -3.61 18.88
C LEU A 49 -14.67 -2.31 19.43
N LEU A 50 -13.51 -1.88 18.91
CA LEU A 50 -12.88 -0.61 19.31
C LEU A 50 -13.71 0.58 18.84
N LYS A 51 -14.27 0.53 17.62
CA LYS A 51 -15.20 1.57 17.12
C LYS A 51 -16.49 1.61 17.96
N TYR A 52 -17.00 0.47 18.39
CA TYR A 52 -18.11 0.39 19.32
C TYR A 52 -17.76 1.06 20.66
N ALA A 53 -16.60 0.73 21.25
CA ALA A 53 -16.10 1.36 22.48
C ALA A 53 -15.99 2.90 22.35
N LEU A 54 -15.45 3.38 21.24
CA LEU A 54 -15.37 4.81 20.93
C LEU A 54 -16.76 5.46 20.87
N SER A 55 -17.75 4.79 20.26
CA SER A 55 -19.12 5.31 20.16
C SER A 55 -19.88 5.32 21.49
N LYS A 56 -19.56 4.36 22.37
CA LYS A 56 -20.22 4.15 23.68
C LYS A 56 -19.48 4.77 24.84
N ARG A 57 -18.40 5.50 24.57
CA ARG A 57 -17.60 6.15 25.60
C ARG A 57 -18.39 7.17 26.44
N ARG A 58 -19.43 7.82 25.88
CA ARG A 58 -20.33 8.70 26.66
C ARG A 58 -21.16 7.96 27.70
N ASP A 59 -21.31 6.65 27.55
CA ASP A 59 -22.04 5.80 28.50
C ASP A 59 -21.13 5.41 29.69
N ILE A 60 -19.84 5.76 29.66
CA ILE A 60 -18.92 5.55 30.78
C ILE A 60 -19.21 6.62 31.85
N PRO A 61 -19.46 6.22 33.11
CA PRO A 61 -19.85 7.17 34.17
C PRO A 61 -18.86 8.31 34.44
N SER A 62 -17.58 8.11 34.13
CA SER A 62 -16.50 9.10 34.29
C SER A 62 -16.31 10.02 33.09
N ALA A 63 -16.97 9.78 31.96
CA ALA A 63 -16.81 10.58 30.76
C ALA A 63 -17.61 11.89 30.85
N ARG A 64 -17.00 12.98 30.38
CA ARG A 64 -17.60 14.31 30.32
C ARG A 64 -17.71 14.80 28.88
N ASP A 65 -18.63 15.72 28.63
CA ASP A 65 -18.86 16.29 27.29
C ASP A 65 -17.70 17.16 26.79
N ASP A 66 -16.91 17.73 27.70
CA ASP A 66 -15.75 18.58 27.42
C ASP A 66 -14.44 17.81 27.24
N ASP A 67 -14.45 16.49 27.33
CA ASP A 67 -13.25 15.68 27.24
C ASP A 67 -12.61 15.68 25.82
N VAL A 68 -11.27 15.60 25.78
CA VAL A 68 -10.51 15.50 24.54
C VAL A 68 -10.46 14.05 24.05
N VAL A 69 -11.16 13.75 22.96
CA VAL A 69 -11.16 12.42 22.34
C VAL A 69 -10.28 12.42 21.11
N LEU A 70 -9.24 11.60 21.09
CA LEU A 70 -8.33 11.46 19.95
C LEU A 70 -8.45 10.05 19.40
N SER A 71 -8.44 9.89 18.08
CA SER A 71 -8.48 8.56 17.47
C SER A 71 -7.60 8.46 16.24
N PHE A 72 -7.01 7.29 16.05
CA PHE A 72 -6.24 6.98 14.86
C PHE A 72 -6.46 5.53 14.47
N PHE A 73 -6.67 5.31 13.18
CA PHE A 73 -6.89 3.98 12.62
C PHE A 73 -5.73 3.73 11.67
N PHE A 74 -4.78 2.89 12.09
CA PHE A 74 -3.70 2.48 11.20
C PHE A 74 -4.30 1.85 9.95
N HIS A 75 -3.67 1.99 8.80
CA HIS A 75 -4.12 1.31 7.59
C HIS A 75 -2.91 0.76 6.85
N GLY A 76 -2.70 -0.55 6.94
CA GLY A 76 -1.57 -1.24 6.32
C GLY A 76 -1.56 -1.16 4.80
N ARG A 77 -2.71 -0.83 4.18
CA ARG A 77 -2.86 -0.58 2.74
C ARG A 77 -2.92 0.90 2.38
N GLY A 78 -2.85 1.76 3.39
CA GLY A 78 -2.90 3.21 3.23
C GLY A 78 -1.57 3.80 2.80
N ASP A 79 -1.55 5.13 2.70
CA ASP A 79 -0.33 5.88 2.45
C ASP A 79 0.71 5.70 3.58
N THR A 80 1.93 6.20 3.36
CA THR A 80 3.02 6.11 4.34
C THR A 80 2.66 6.72 5.71
N LEU A 81 1.81 7.73 5.76
CA LEU A 81 1.40 8.36 7.02
C LEU A 81 0.36 7.49 7.75
N GLN A 82 -0.54 6.83 7.02
CA GLN A 82 -1.55 5.95 7.62
C GLN A 82 -0.96 4.66 8.22
N LYS A 83 0.26 4.26 7.83
CA LYS A 83 0.92 3.04 8.32
C LYS A 83 2.11 3.29 9.26
N THR A 84 2.42 4.53 9.63
CA THR A 84 3.64 4.83 10.43
C THR A 84 3.32 5.53 11.75
N PRO A 85 4.16 5.34 12.80
CA PRO A 85 4.09 6.14 14.02
C PRO A 85 4.15 7.65 13.77
N PHE A 86 4.84 8.06 12.70
CA PHE A 86 4.96 9.45 12.32
C PHE A 86 3.61 10.04 11.91
N GLY A 87 2.88 9.39 11.01
CA GLY A 87 1.54 9.86 10.65
C GLY A 87 0.51 9.72 11.77
N PHE A 88 0.64 8.70 12.63
CA PHE A 88 -0.10 8.62 13.90
C PHE A 88 0.08 9.89 14.74
N LEU A 89 1.32 10.26 15.09
CA LEU A 89 1.59 11.44 15.92
C LEU A 89 1.11 12.73 15.27
N ARG A 90 1.32 12.89 13.96
CA ARG A 90 0.83 14.06 13.22
C ARG A 90 -0.69 14.20 13.34
N SER A 91 -1.41 13.09 13.17
CA SER A 91 -2.88 13.09 13.26
C SER A 91 -3.36 13.39 14.68
N ILE A 92 -2.74 12.77 15.69
CA ILE A 92 -3.12 12.98 17.09
C ILE A 92 -2.81 14.42 17.53
N LEU A 93 -1.66 14.97 17.17
CA LEU A 93 -1.31 16.38 17.44
C LEU A 93 -2.25 17.35 16.74
N HIS A 94 -2.62 17.08 15.48
CA HIS A 94 -3.60 17.90 14.76
C HIS A 94 -4.96 17.90 15.47
N GLN A 95 -5.47 16.72 15.83
CA GLN A 95 -6.73 16.60 16.58
C GLN A 95 -6.67 17.26 17.95
N ALA A 96 -5.52 17.17 18.64
CA ALA A 96 -5.30 17.85 19.91
C ALA A 96 -5.26 19.37 19.73
N LEU A 97 -4.64 19.87 18.67
CA LEU A 97 -4.62 21.31 18.34
C LEU A 97 -6.04 21.84 18.07
N GLU A 98 -6.87 21.08 17.36
CA GLU A 98 -8.27 21.47 17.09
C GLU A 98 -9.13 21.52 18.37
N LYS A 99 -8.86 20.64 19.34
CA LYS A 99 -9.69 20.45 20.54
C LYS A 99 -9.16 21.17 21.77
N ALA A 100 -7.86 21.43 21.82
CA ALA A 100 -7.13 21.96 22.96
C ALA A 100 -5.97 22.88 22.51
N PRO A 101 -6.22 23.91 21.69
CA PRO A 101 -5.17 24.74 21.09
C PRO A 101 -4.26 25.39 22.13
N GLU A 102 -4.80 25.77 23.28
CA GLU A 102 -4.07 26.37 24.41
C GLU A 102 -2.94 25.46 24.94
N ALA A 103 -3.15 24.14 24.90
CA ALA A 103 -2.16 23.17 25.38
C ALA A 103 -1.00 22.95 24.38
N LEU A 104 -1.18 23.31 23.11
CA LEU A 104 -0.22 23.06 22.02
C LEU A 104 0.54 24.32 21.57
N SER A 105 0.58 25.35 22.41
CA SER A 105 1.36 26.58 22.15
C SER A 105 2.84 26.31 21.83
N GLU A 106 3.46 25.32 22.46
CA GLU A 106 4.84 24.91 22.17
C GLU A 106 5.01 24.35 20.76
N LEU A 107 4.06 23.54 20.28
CA LEU A 107 4.06 23.01 18.91
C LEU A 107 3.99 24.15 17.89
N VAL A 108 3.07 25.10 18.11
CA VAL A 108 2.88 26.26 17.22
C VAL A 108 4.15 27.12 17.20
N ASN A 109 4.71 27.41 18.38
CA ASN A 109 5.95 28.19 18.49
C ASN A 109 7.14 27.49 17.80
N ALA A 110 7.30 26.18 17.99
CA ALA A 110 8.36 25.40 17.36
C ALA A 110 8.22 25.39 15.82
N TYR A 111 6.99 25.23 15.32
CA TYR A 111 6.69 25.32 13.90
C TYR A 111 7.06 26.70 13.32
N GLU A 112 6.58 27.78 13.95
CA GLU A 112 6.87 29.14 13.49
C GLU A 112 8.36 29.47 13.50
N GLN A 113 9.10 29.03 14.52
CA GLN A 113 10.54 29.23 14.61
C GLN A 113 11.29 28.48 13.50
N LYS A 114 10.92 27.21 13.24
CA LYS A 114 11.53 26.44 12.15
C LYS A 114 11.22 27.04 10.79
N CYS A 115 9.99 27.51 10.56
CA CYS A 115 9.66 28.21 9.31
C CYS A 115 10.50 29.48 9.12
N LYS A 116 10.77 30.23 10.20
CA LYS A 116 11.62 31.43 10.15
C LYS A 116 13.10 31.11 9.87
N ILE A 117 13.62 30.01 10.39
CA ILE A 117 15.05 29.66 10.30
C ILE A 117 15.36 28.83 9.04
N MET A 118 14.52 27.86 8.72
CA MET A 118 14.76 26.82 7.72
C MET A 118 13.92 27.01 6.45
N GLY A 119 12.93 27.92 6.45
CA GLY A 119 12.02 28.13 5.34
C GLY A 119 10.76 27.25 5.42
N ASN A 120 10.01 27.18 4.32
CA ASN A 120 8.67 26.61 4.31
C ASN A 120 8.65 25.09 4.50
N TYR A 121 7.71 24.61 5.32
CA TYR A 121 7.36 23.21 5.44
C TYR A 121 6.34 22.81 4.36
N PRO A 122 6.40 21.61 3.75
CA PRO A 122 7.38 20.53 3.99
C PRO A 122 8.64 20.60 3.12
N GLU A 123 8.75 21.57 2.21
CA GLU A 123 9.77 21.63 1.15
C GLU A 123 11.21 21.69 1.68
N LYS A 124 11.44 22.46 2.75
CA LYS A 124 12.80 22.73 3.24
C LYS A 124 13.21 21.88 4.44
N TRP A 125 12.25 21.29 5.16
CA TRP A 125 12.53 20.52 6.37
C TRP A 125 11.34 19.63 6.76
N GLN A 126 11.63 18.58 7.52
CA GLN A 126 10.62 17.65 8.06
C GLN A 126 10.75 17.50 9.57
N TRP A 127 9.64 17.14 10.21
CA TRP A 127 9.61 16.83 11.64
C TRP A 127 10.29 15.50 11.92
N HIS A 128 11.03 15.41 13.03
CA HIS A 128 11.51 14.12 13.53
C HIS A 128 10.44 13.46 14.42
N LEU A 129 10.36 12.11 14.40
CA LEU A 129 9.37 11.36 15.16
C LEU A 129 9.43 11.66 16.67
N GLU A 130 10.64 11.64 17.24
CA GLU A 130 10.85 11.89 18.68
C GLU A 130 10.54 13.32 19.08
N GLU A 131 10.69 14.27 18.16
CA GLU A 131 10.34 15.67 18.40
C GLU A 131 8.82 15.84 18.53
N LEU A 132 8.06 15.24 17.60
CA LEU A 132 6.60 15.22 17.68
C LEU A 132 6.12 14.51 18.95
N TRP A 133 6.79 13.42 19.34
CA TRP A 133 6.45 12.71 20.58
C TRP A 133 6.64 13.60 21.80
N SER A 134 7.78 14.30 21.89
CA SER A 134 8.08 15.22 22.99
C SER A 134 7.06 16.36 23.09
N LEU A 135 6.62 16.90 21.94
CA LEU A 135 5.60 17.96 21.90
C LEU A 135 4.22 17.45 22.30
N PHE A 136 3.87 16.23 21.91
CA PHE A 136 2.63 15.59 22.39
C PHE A 136 2.69 15.42 23.91
N GLU A 137 3.78 14.88 24.43
CA GLU A 137 3.97 14.65 25.86
C GLU A 137 3.94 15.95 26.68
N SER A 138 4.58 17.02 26.21
CA SER A 138 4.58 18.31 26.92
C SER A 138 3.22 19.00 26.92
N SER A 139 2.33 18.67 25.98
CA SER A 139 0.96 19.18 25.94
C SER A 139 0.04 18.53 26.97
N LEU A 140 0.30 17.28 27.38
CA LEU A 140 -0.63 16.50 28.21
C LEU A 140 -0.91 17.12 29.58
N PRO A 141 0.08 17.64 30.35
CA PRO A 141 -0.21 18.27 31.63
C PRO A 141 -1.19 19.44 31.52
N LYS A 142 -1.11 20.23 30.44
CA LYS A 142 -2.02 21.36 30.18
C LYS A 142 -3.42 20.89 29.81
N ILE A 143 -3.54 19.79 29.06
CA ILE A 143 -4.85 19.20 28.72
C ILE A 143 -5.50 18.61 29.98
N LEU A 144 -4.72 17.86 30.75
CA LEU A 144 -5.14 17.10 31.93
C LEU A 144 -5.27 17.97 33.20
N GLU A 145 -5.13 19.29 33.10
CA GLU A 145 -5.41 20.21 34.20
C GLU A 145 -6.92 20.22 34.48
N ASP A 146 -7.73 20.33 33.41
CA ASP A 146 -9.18 20.55 33.51
C ASP A 146 -10.03 19.51 32.79
N ARG A 147 -9.45 18.75 31.84
CA ARG A 147 -10.19 17.85 30.94
C ARG A 147 -9.58 16.47 30.88
N SER A 148 -10.42 15.44 30.69
CA SER A 148 -9.91 14.09 30.45
C SER A 148 -9.46 13.93 29.00
N LEU A 149 -8.47 13.07 28.76
CA LEU A 149 -8.01 12.72 27.42
C LEU A 149 -8.18 11.22 27.18
N TRP A 150 -8.78 10.89 26.04
CA TRP A 150 -9.00 9.51 25.64
C TRP A 150 -8.47 9.27 24.25
N LEU A 151 -7.62 8.26 24.12
CA LEU A 151 -6.94 7.92 22.90
C LEU A 151 -7.36 6.53 22.43
N PHE A 152 -7.93 6.45 21.24
CA PHE A 152 -8.34 5.21 20.59
C PHE A 152 -7.44 4.90 19.39
N VAL A 153 -6.74 3.78 19.42
CA VAL A 153 -5.78 3.39 18.37
C VAL A 153 -6.14 2.04 17.77
N ASP A 154 -6.65 2.02 16.55
CA ASP A 154 -7.05 0.78 15.90
C ASP A 154 -5.92 0.16 15.07
N ALA A 155 -5.88 -1.18 15.09
CA ALA A 155 -5.01 -2.03 14.30
C ALA A 155 -3.53 -1.65 14.40
N LEU A 156 -3.05 -1.50 15.63
CA LEU A 156 -1.66 -1.12 15.92
C LEU A 156 -0.64 -2.05 15.25
N ASP A 157 -1.01 -3.30 14.97
CA ASP A 157 -0.17 -4.24 14.23
C ASP A 157 0.12 -3.84 12.78
N GLU A 158 -0.70 -2.99 12.17
CA GLU A 158 -0.53 -2.58 10.78
C GLU A 158 0.61 -1.58 10.56
N CYS A 159 1.22 -1.04 11.62
CA CYS A 159 2.47 -0.27 11.52
C CYS A 159 3.76 -1.11 11.57
N GLY A 160 3.60 -2.44 11.69
CA GLY A 160 4.69 -3.40 11.82
C GLY A 160 5.09 -3.65 13.27
N GLU A 161 5.64 -4.84 13.52
CA GLU A 161 5.90 -5.34 14.88
C GLU A 161 6.82 -4.43 15.71
N ALA A 162 7.91 -3.95 15.12
CA ALA A 162 8.87 -3.10 15.81
C ALA A 162 8.23 -1.76 16.25
N HIS A 163 7.47 -1.13 15.35
CA HIS A 163 6.76 0.11 15.63
C HIS A 163 5.61 -0.06 16.62
N ALA A 164 4.86 -1.17 16.53
CA ALA A 164 3.80 -1.50 17.48
C ALA A 164 4.36 -1.66 18.89
N LYS A 165 5.46 -2.43 19.04
CA LYS A 165 6.17 -2.60 20.32
C LYS A 165 6.68 -1.26 20.86
N TYR A 166 7.30 -0.44 19.99
CA TYR A 166 7.77 0.90 20.32
C TYR A 166 6.64 1.80 20.86
N LEU A 167 5.50 1.88 20.17
CA LEU A 167 4.37 2.71 20.58
C LEU A 167 3.77 2.25 21.90
N VAL A 168 3.56 0.94 22.10
CA VAL A 168 3.05 0.41 23.37
C VAL A 168 4.02 0.71 24.51
N GLN A 169 5.33 0.57 24.31
CA GLN A 169 6.33 0.90 25.32
C GLN A 169 6.30 2.39 25.67
N LYS A 170 6.20 3.27 24.66
CA LYS A 170 6.08 4.72 24.86
C LYS A 170 4.80 5.09 25.62
N PHE A 171 3.65 4.48 25.32
CA PHE A 171 2.41 4.68 26.09
C PHE A 171 2.55 4.25 27.55
N LYS A 172 3.21 3.11 27.82
CA LYS A 172 3.47 2.65 29.19
C LYS A 172 4.35 3.64 29.94
N SER A 173 5.50 4.01 29.38
CA SER A 173 6.42 4.98 30.00
C SER A 173 5.78 6.35 30.18
N LEU A 174 4.83 6.73 29.34
CA LEU A 174 4.05 7.95 29.49
C LEU A 174 3.11 7.87 30.70
N LEU A 175 2.34 6.79 30.82
CA LEU A 175 1.43 6.57 31.95
C LEU A 175 2.16 6.50 33.29
N GLU A 176 3.35 5.92 33.32
CA GLU A 176 4.20 5.83 34.52
C GLU A 176 4.74 7.20 34.95
N ARG A 177 5.16 8.05 34.01
CA ARG A 177 5.74 9.38 34.29
C ARG A 177 4.71 10.44 34.68
N LEU A 178 3.46 10.31 34.23
CA LEU A 178 2.40 11.25 34.59
C LEU A 178 2.14 11.23 36.10
N ALA A 179 2.05 12.41 36.71
CA ALA A 179 1.66 12.55 38.11
C ALA A 179 0.27 11.94 38.38
N PRO A 180 -0.06 11.60 39.64
CA PRO A 180 -1.42 11.19 39.99
C PRO A 180 -2.43 12.26 39.57
N LEU A 181 -3.43 11.85 38.79
CA LEU A 181 -4.49 12.75 38.32
C LEU A 181 -5.57 12.93 39.38
N PRO A 182 -6.25 14.08 39.41
CA PRO A 182 -7.47 14.24 40.18
C PRO A 182 -8.51 13.17 39.82
N ILE A 183 -9.38 12.82 40.77
CA ILE A 183 -10.38 11.74 40.60
C ILE A 183 -11.33 12.00 39.42
N TRP A 184 -11.54 13.28 39.06
CA TRP A 184 -12.43 13.71 37.97
C TRP A 184 -11.74 13.91 36.61
N VAL A 185 -10.42 13.68 36.52
CA VAL A 185 -9.66 13.75 35.26
C VAL A 185 -9.12 12.37 34.92
N HIS A 186 -9.40 11.93 33.70
CA HIS A 186 -8.98 10.61 33.23
C HIS A 186 -7.99 10.71 32.05
N PHE A 187 -7.02 9.81 32.01
CA PHE A 187 -6.16 9.59 30.85
C PHE A 187 -6.18 8.13 30.42
N HIS A 188 -6.97 7.85 29.39
CA HIS A 188 -7.29 6.49 28.97
C HIS A 188 -6.83 6.24 27.55
N ILE A 189 -6.09 5.15 27.37
CA ILE A 189 -5.65 4.71 26.04
C ILE A 189 -6.26 3.33 25.79
N CYS A 190 -7.01 3.20 24.70
CA CYS A 190 -7.56 1.94 24.22
C CYS A 190 -6.98 1.65 22.85
N PHE A 191 -6.40 0.47 22.65
CA PHE A 191 -5.88 0.08 21.35
C PHE A 191 -6.26 -1.36 20.98
N SER A 192 -6.38 -1.60 19.67
CA SER A 192 -6.60 -2.93 19.12
C SER A 192 -5.33 -3.45 18.45
N CYS A 193 -5.02 -4.73 18.65
CA CYS A 193 -3.83 -5.36 18.06
C CYS A 193 -3.97 -6.89 17.99
N ARG A 194 -3.29 -7.54 17.04
CA ARG A 194 -3.10 -9.01 17.03
C ARG A 194 -2.35 -9.47 18.28
N HIS A 195 -2.30 -10.80 18.50
CA HIS A 195 -1.47 -11.39 19.55
C HIS A 195 0.01 -11.15 19.24
N TYR A 196 0.57 -10.03 19.70
CA TYR A 196 2.00 -9.85 19.76
C TYR A 196 2.54 -10.30 21.11
N PRO A 197 3.82 -10.70 21.19
CA PRO A 197 4.54 -10.83 22.44
C PRO A 197 4.83 -9.42 23.00
N ILE A 198 3.76 -8.70 23.33
CA ILE A 198 3.81 -7.49 24.15
C ILE A 198 3.88 -8.02 25.57
N LEU A 199 4.95 -7.69 26.30
CA LEU A 199 5.13 -8.09 27.69
C LEU A 199 3.86 -7.72 28.48
N SER A 200 3.05 -8.71 28.84
CA SER A 200 1.94 -8.55 29.79
C SER A 200 2.56 -8.03 31.08
N SER A 201 2.31 -6.76 31.38
CA SER A 201 2.91 -6.03 32.49
C SER A 201 1.82 -5.60 33.47
N PRO A 202 2.16 -5.33 34.74
CA PRO A 202 1.19 -4.82 35.69
C PRO A 202 0.54 -3.52 35.16
N GLY A 203 -0.79 -3.42 35.24
CA GLY A 203 -1.53 -2.21 34.83
C GLY A 203 -2.05 -2.17 33.38
N LEU A 204 -1.77 -3.20 32.56
CA LEU A 204 -2.41 -3.38 31.24
C LEU A 204 -3.70 -4.19 31.40
N PHE A 205 -4.84 -3.61 31.03
CA PHE A 205 -6.11 -4.32 30.96
C PHE A 205 -6.23 -5.03 29.61
N GLU A 206 -6.71 -6.26 29.61
CA GLU A 206 -6.80 -7.09 28.40
C GLU A 206 -8.24 -7.57 28.18
N VAL A 207 -8.70 -7.45 26.93
CA VAL A 207 -9.96 -8.03 26.43
C VAL A 207 -9.62 -8.93 25.25
N CYS A 208 -9.91 -10.23 25.35
CA CYS A 208 -9.61 -11.20 24.30
C CYS A 208 -10.90 -11.61 23.58
N LEU A 209 -11.07 -11.21 22.31
CA LEU A 209 -12.32 -11.42 21.59
C LEU A 209 -12.70 -12.89 21.41
N GLU A 210 -11.71 -13.77 21.24
CA GLU A 210 -11.94 -15.20 20.95
C GLU A 210 -12.70 -15.92 22.04
N MET A 211 -12.66 -15.40 23.27
CA MET A 211 -13.32 -15.99 24.44
C MET A 211 -14.76 -15.48 24.59
N GLU A 212 -15.11 -14.34 23.99
CA GLU A 212 -16.31 -13.56 24.33
C GLU A 212 -17.27 -13.35 23.15
N ASN A 213 -16.78 -13.45 21.91
CA ASN A 213 -17.57 -13.09 20.72
C ASN A 213 -18.54 -14.19 20.22
N LYS A 214 -18.71 -15.30 20.95
CA LYS A 214 -19.63 -16.38 20.56
C LYS A 214 -21.06 -15.89 20.40
N THR A 215 -21.51 -15.00 21.29
CA THR A 215 -22.85 -14.40 21.23
C THR A 215 -22.98 -13.48 20.02
N ASP A 216 -21.97 -12.67 19.72
CA ASP A 216 -21.97 -11.79 18.53
C ASP A 216 -22.02 -12.59 17.23
N ILE A 217 -21.25 -13.68 17.14
CA ILE A 217 -21.31 -14.61 16.00
C ILE A 217 -22.69 -15.23 15.89
N SER A 218 -23.31 -15.63 17.01
CA SER A 218 -24.67 -16.16 17.02
C SER A 218 -25.68 -15.17 16.49
N THR A 219 -25.65 -13.92 16.97
CA THR A 219 -26.54 -12.85 16.52
C THR A 219 -26.37 -12.59 15.02
N TYR A 220 -25.12 -12.50 14.54
CA TYR A 220 -24.81 -12.29 13.13
C TYR A 220 -25.30 -13.46 12.25
N VAL A 221 -25.00 -14.70 12.63
CA VAL A 221 -25.42 -15.90 11.87
C VAL A 221 -26.95 -15.98 11.79
N GLN A 222 -27.66 -15.63 12.87
CA GLN A 222 -29.12 -15.60 12.90
C GLN A 222 -29.71 -14.47 12.06
N SER A 223 -29.09 -13.29 12.03
CA SER A 223 -29.59 -12.17 11.22
C SER A 223 -29.34 -12.36 9.72
N GLU A 224 -28.25 -13.01 9.36
CA GLU A 224 -27.79 -13.12 7.97
C GLU A 224 -28.24 -14.39 7.23
N LEU A 225 -28.60 -15.45 7.95
CA LEU A 225 -29.12 -16.69 7.38
C LEU A 225 -30.63 -16.82 7.62
N ASP A 226 -31.41 -16.37 6.64
CA ASP A 226 -32.83 -16.69 6.56
C ASP A 226 -33.01 -18.12 6.00
N LEU A 227 -33.16 -19.08 6.91
CA LEU A 227 -33.41 -20.50 6.59
C LEU A 227 -34.88 -20.88 6.79
N SER A 228 -35.80 -19.89 6.71
CA SER A 228 -37.25 -20.11 6.88
C SER A 228 -37.86 -21.08 5.87
N SER A 229 -37.15 -21.39 4.78
CA SER A 229 -37.49 -22.42 3.79
C SER A 229 -37.39 -23.85 4.33
N PHE A 230 -36.65 -24.10 5.42
CA PHE A 230 -36.48 -25.41 6.02
C PHE A 230 -37.35 -25.60 7.26
N GLU A 231 -37.85 -26.82 7.47
CA GLU A 231 -38.56 -27.18 8.70
C GLU A 231 -37.58 -27.35 9.88
N GLU A 232 -37.99 -26.90 11.07
CA GLU A 232 -37.27 -27.15 12.33
C GLU A 232 -37.11 -28.66 12.56
N PRO A 233 -35.94 -29.14 13.06
CA PRO A 233 -34.85 -28.40 13.70
C PRO A 233 -33.71 -27.96 12.75
N THR A 234 -33.91 -28.04 11.44
CA THR A 234 -32.83 -27.89 10.44
C THR A 234 -32.11 -26.53 10.51
N PRO A 235 -32.82 -25.38 10.60
CA PRO A 235 -32.19 -24.07 10.73
C PRO A 235 -31.30 -23.97 11.97
N SER A 236 -31.80 -24.41 13.12
CA SER A 236 -31.07 -24.33 14.40
C SER A 236 -29.83 -25.24 14.42
N VAL A 237 -29.88 -26.41 13.77
CA VAL A 237 -28.70 -27.30 13.62
C VAL A 237 -27.61 -26.63 12.79
N ILE A 238 -27.97 -26.05 11.62
CA ILE A 238 -27.01 -25.38 10.73
C ILE A 238 -26.36 -24.18 11.43
N GLN A 239 -27.17 -23.33 12.08
CA GLN A 239 -26.67 -22.15 12.80
C GLN A 239 -25.71 -22.56 13.93
N ASN A 240 -26.08 -23.54 14.76
CA ASN A 240 -25.22 -24.03 15.85
C ASN A 240 -23.92 -24.66 15.35
N LEU A 241 -23.97 -25.33 14.19
CA LEU A 241 -22.77 -25.90 13.58
C LEU A 241 -21.79 -24.80 13.14
N ILE A 242 -22.27 -23.71 12.54
CA ILE A 242 -21.41 -22.57 12.16
C ILE A 242 -20.83 -21.91 13.42
N ILE A 243 -21.67 -21.61 14.41
CA ILE A 243 -21.23 -20.93 15.65
C ILE A 243 -20.17 -21.74 16.39
N SER A 244 -20.35 -23.07 16.50
CA SER A 244 -19.40 -23.94 17.20
C SER A 244 -18.07 -24.08 16.45
N ARG A 245 -18.09 -24.12 15.11
CA ARG A 245 -16.88 -24.29 14.29
C ARG A 245 -16.11 -23.00 14.06
N ALA A 246 -16.77 -21.84 14.15
CA ALA A 246 -16.11 -20.55 13.99
C ALA A 246 -15.03 -20.29 15.05
N SER A 247 -15.09 -20.95 16.21
CA SER A 247 -14.05 -20.91 17.25
C SER A 247 -13.57 -19.49 17.59
N GLY A 248 -14.50 -18.55 17.63
CA GLY A 248 -14.26 -17.14 17.92
C GLY A 248 -13.67 -16.30 16.78
N VAL A 249 -13.71 -16.78 15.54
CA VAL A 249 -13.23 -16.07 14.35
C VAL A 249 -14.40 -15.60 13.50
N PHE A 250 -14.80 -14.34 13.70
CA PHE A 250 -15.98 -13.76 13.04
C PHE A 250 -15.91 -13.82 11.50
N LEU A 251 -14.75 -13.51 10.91
CA LEU A 251 -14.53 -13.59 9.46
C LEU A 251 -14.75 -15.01 8.89
N TRP A 252 -14.45 -16.04 9.68
CA TRP A 252 -14.72 -17.42 9.28
C TRP A 252 -16.23 -17.64 9.17
N ALA A 253 -16.99 -17.18 10.17
CA ALA A 253 -18.45 -17.28 10.16
C ALA A 253 -19.05 -16.53 8.96
N GLN A 254 -18.59 -15.31 8.67
CA GLN A 254 -19.02 -14.52 7.50
C GLN A 254 -18.79 -15.27 6.17
N LEU A 255 -17.59 -15.84 5.97
CA LEU A 255 -17.27 -16.58 4.75
C LEU A 255 -18.11 -17.86 4.61
N VAL A 256 -18.36 -18.57 5.71
CA VAL A 256 -19.17 -19.79 5.70
C VAL A 256 -20.65 -19.47 5.50
N VAL A 257 -21.17 -18.42 6.13
CA VAL A 257 -22.55 -17.91 5.91
C VAL A 257 -22.78 -17.61 4.44
N ASN A 258 -21.83 -16.94 3.78
CA ASN A 258 -21.92 -16.65 2.33
C ASN A 258 -21.94 -17.92 1.48
N GLN A 259 -21.13 -18.94 1.82
CA GLN A 259 -21.15 -20.24 1.12
C GLN A 259 -22.48 -20.98 1.32
N VAL A 260 -23.01 -20.97 2.54
CA VAL A 260 -24.32 -21.59 2.86
C VAL A 260 -25.44 -20.91 2.09
N ARG A 261 -25.44 -19.56 2.04
CA ARG A 261 -26.41 -18.78 1.27
C ARG A 261 -26.34 -19.12 -0.23
N SER A 262 -25.14 -19.26 -0.79
CA SER A 262 -24.98 -19.69 -2.18
C SER A 262 -25.55 -21.10 -2.42
N LEU A 263 -25.26 -22.05 -1.52
CA LEU A 263 -25.78 -23.42 -1.63
C LEU A 263 -27.30 -23.47 -1.53
N ASP A 264 -27.89 -22.70 -0.62
CA ASP A 264 -29.35 -22.60 -0.46
C ASP A 264 -30.00 -22.00 -1.72
N GLN A 265 -29.42 -20.93 -2.27
CA GLN A 265 -29.85 -20.34 -3.54
C GLN A 265 -29.75 -21.31 -4.72
N ASP A 266 -28.76 -22.21 -4.72
CA ASP A 266 -28.59 -23.28 -5.70
C ASP A 266 -29.52 -24.49 -5.46
N GLY A 267 -30.40 -24.42 -4.44
CA GLY A 267 -31.35 -25.48 -4.11
C GLY A 267 -30.74 -26.70 -3.44
N ALA A 268 -29.59 -26.55 -2.76
CA ALA A 268 -28.96 -27.64 -2.04
C ALA A 268 -29.82 -28.09 -0.84
N GLY A 269 -30.04 -29.41 -0.72
CA GLY A 269 -30.71 -29.97 0.45
C GLY A 269 -29.88 -29.81 1.74
N PRO A 270 -30.52 -29.86 2.91
CA PRO A 270 -29.88 -29.53 4.19
C PRO A 270 -28.72 -30.45 4.56
N ASN A 271 -28.80 -31.74 4.21
CA ASN A 271 -27.71 -32.70 4.42
C ASN A 271 -26.44 -32.32 3.63
N LYS A 272 -26.59 -31.74 2.43
CA LYS A 272 -25.45 -31.28 1.62
C LYS A 272 -24.83 -30.02 2.23
N ILE A 273 -25.66 -29.10 2.71
CA ILE A 273 -25.21 -27.90 3.44
C ILE A 273 -24.43 -28.30 4.69
N GLU A 274 -25.01 -29.17 5.52
CA GLU A 274 -24.38 -29.65 6.76
C GLU A 274 -23.06 -30.39 6.50
N ALA A 275 -23.03 -31.28 5.51
CA ALA A 275 -21.81 -31.99 5.10
C ALA A 275 -20.73 -31.01 4.62
N THR A 276 -21.12 -29.97 3.88
CA THR A 276 -20.20 -28.94 3.41
C THR A 276 -19.60 -28.19 4.60
N ILE A 277 -20.42 -27.70 5.54
CA ILE A 277 -19.94 -26.99 6.73
C ILE A 277 -18.98 -27.85 7.56
N ARG A 278 -19.25 -29.16 7.71
CA ARG A 278 -18.36 -30.08 8.42
C ARG A 278 -17.02 -30.29 7.71
N SER A 279 -17.00 -30.20 6.39
CA SER A 279 -15.77 -30.36 5.59
C SER A 279 -14.88 -29.11 5.60
N ILE A 280 -15.45 -27.93 5.92
CA ILE A 280 -14.70 -26.67 5.95
C ILE A 280 -13.72 -26.67 7.12
N PRO A 281 -12.41 -26.41 6.90
CA PRO A 281 -11.42 -26.30 7.98
C PRO A 281 -11.74 -25.17 8.95
N GLU A 282 -11.44 -25.33 10.24
CA GLU A 282 -11.72 -24.31 11.28
C GLU A 282 -10.71 -23.14 11.26
N SER A 283 -9.51 -23.38 10.75
CA SER A 283 -8.50 -22.33 10.56
C SER A 283 -8.86 -21.45 9.36
N LEU A 284 -8.77 -20.12 9.52
CA LEU A 284 -8.93 -19.18 8.39
C LEU A 284 -7.95 -19.47 7.25
N HIS A 285 -6.72 -19.84 7.58
CA HIS A 285 -5.68 -20.13 6.60
C HIS A 285 -6.05 -21.33 5.72
N ASP A 286 -6.50 -22.42 6.34
CA ASP A 286 -6.91 -23.62 5.61
C ASP A 286 -8.25 -23.41 4.88
N LEU A 287 -9.14 -22.57 5.41
CA LEU A 287 -10.33 -22.11 4.69
C LEU A 287 -9.94 -21.34 3.42
N TYR A 288 -8.96 -20.44 3.48
CA TYR A 288 -8.48 -19.73 2.28
C TYR A 288 -7.91 -20.70 1.24
N LYS A 289 -7.10 -21.68 1.67
CA LYS A 289 -6.63 -22.77 0.80
C LYS A 289 -7.78 -23.49 0.12
N ASN A 290 -8.79 -23.88 0.89
CA ASN A 290 -9.96 -24.55 0.35
C ASN A 290 -10.73 -23.68 -0.66
N LEU A 291 -10.90 -22.39 -0.36
CA LEU A 291 -11.58 -21.44 -1.24
C LEU A 291 -10.86 -21.24 -2.56
N ILE A 292 -9.52 -21.27 -2.61
CA ILE A 292 -8.79 -21.05 -3.86
C ILE A 292 -8.71 -22.30 -4.76
N LEU A 293 -9.04 -23.50 -4.23
CA LEU A 293 -9.00 -24.74 -5.00
C LEU A 293 -9.94 -24.68 -6.23
N GLY A 294 -9.37 -24.97 -7.40
CA GLY A 294 -10.10 -24.98 -8.67
C GLY A 294 -10.56 -23.61 -9.15
N MET A 295 -9.94 -22.52 -8.67
CA MET A 295 -10.12 -21.20 -9.27
C MET A 295 -9.55 -21.15 -10.70
N GLU A 296 -10.22 -20.41 -11.58
CA GLU A 296 -9.81 -20.28 -12.98
C GLU A 296 -8.79 -19.15 -13.19
N SER A 297 -8.23 -19.06 -14.39
CA SER A 297 -7.27 -18.01 -14.75
C SER A 297 -7.80 -16.57 -14.56
N SER A 298 -9.11 -16.35 -14.77
CA SER A 298 -9.76 -15.06 -14.49
C SER A 298 -9.77 -14.72 -12.99
N SER A 299 -9.91 -15.71 -12.11
CA SER A 299 -9.77 -15.51 -10.67
C SER A 299 -8.34 -15.15 -10.30
N LEU A 300 -7.35 -15.88 -10.85
CA LEU A 300 -5.93 -15.53 -10.64
C LEU A 300 -5.63 -14.09 -11.08
N LYS A 301 -6.09 -13.68 -12.27
CA LYS A 301 -5.90 -12.31 -12.79
C LYS A 301 -6.53 -11.26 -11.86
N LEU A 302 -7.74 -11.51 -11.36
CA LEU A 302 -8.38 -10.63 -10.37
C LEU A 302 -7.54 -10.53 -9.09
N ILE A 303 -7.14 -11.66 -8.52
CA ILE A 303 -6.36 -11.71 -7.28
C ILE A 303 -5.03 -10.98 -7.43
N GLN A 304 -4.35 -11.12 -8.59
CA GLN A 304 -3.12 -10.38 -8.89
C GLN A 304 -3.35 -8.87 -8.87
N TRP A 305 -4.40 -8.38 -9.52
CA TRP A 305 -4.76 -6.95 -9.51
C TRP A 305 -5.08 -6.44 -8.10
N VAL A 306 -5.86 -7.18 -7.33
CA VAL A 306 -6.23 -6.76 -5.97
C VAL A 306 -5.03 -6.83 -5.00
N CYS A 307 -4.09 -7.76 -5.21
CA CYS A 307 -2.88 -7.88 -4.38
C CYS A 307 -1.84 -6.78 -4.67
N PHE A 308 -1.54 -6.56 -5.95
CA PHE A 308 -0.29 -5.95 -6.40
C PHE A 308 -0.44 -4.66 -7.18
N ALA A 309 -1.68 -4.18 -7.38
CA ALA A 309 -1.85 -2.84 -7.91
C ALA A 309 -1.14 -1.81 -7.01
N MET A 310 -0.53 -0.78 -7.60
CA MET A 310 0.21 0.28 -6.90
C MET A 310 -0.71 1.10 -5.97
N ARG A 311 -2.01 1.08 -6.27
CA ARG A 311 -3.12 1.55 -5.43
C ARG A 311 -4.36 0.69 -5.69
N PRO A 312 -5.36 0.67 -4.79
CA PRO A 312 -6.65 0.06 -5.10
C PRO A 312 -7.23 0.62 -6.40
N LEU A 313 -7.70 -0.28 -7.27
CA LEU A 313 -8.35 0.10 -8.52
C LEU A 313 -9.84 0.37 -8.30
N SER A 314 -10.36 1.36 -9.01
CA SER A 314 -11.80 1.56 -9.09
C SER A 314 -12.46 0.42 -9.88
N THR A 315 -13.77 0.24 -9.71
CA THR A 315 -14.53 -0.72 -10.54
C THR A 315 -14.46 -0.42 -12.04
N LYS A 316 -14.32 0.86 -12.45
CA LYS A 316 -14.19 1.25 -13.86
C LYS A 316 -12.81 0.88 -14.42
N GLU A 317 -11.77 1.10 -13.63
CA GLU A 317 -10.39 0.72 -13.95
C GLU A 317 -10.24 -0.80 -14.04
N LEU A 318 -10.72 -1.52 -13.02
CA LEU A 318 -10.59 -2.97 -12.94
C LEU A 318 -11.31 -3.67 -14.10
N ARG A 319 -12.44 -3.12 -14.56
CA ARG A 319 -13.13 -3.62 -15.76
C ARG A 319 -12.19 -3.71 -16.97
N TRP A 320 -11.43 -2.65 -17.22
CA TRP A 320 -10.45 -2.63 -18.31
C TRP A 320 -9.30 -3.59 -18.01
N ALA A 321 -8.73 -3.51 -16.81
CA ALA A 321 -7.62 -4.35 -16.37
C ALA A 321 -7.92 -5.86 -16.52
N MET A 322 -9.18 -6.27 -16.34
CA MET A 322 -9.63 -7.66 -16.49
C MET A 322 -9.83 -8.09 -17.95
N VAL A 323 -10.34 -7.23 -18.83
CA VAL A 323 -10.63 -7.60 -20.24
C VAL A 323 -9.42 -7.49 -21.18
N ILE A 324 -8.48 -6.58 -20.89
CA ILE A 324 -7.32 -6.35 -21.76
C ILE A 324 -6.48 -7.64 -21.89
N ASP A 325 -6.24 -8.03 -23.13
CA ASP A 325 -5.50 -9.23 -23.54
C ASP A 325 -4.84 -8.98 -24.90
N ALA A 326 -3.86 -9.80 -25.28
CA ALA A 326 -3.16 -9.74 -26.57
C ALA A 326 -4.06 -9.93 -27.80
N ARG A 327 -5.27 -10.45 -27.60
CA ARG A 327 -6.23 -10.77 -28.67
C ARG A 327 -6.92 -9.53 -29.25
N TYR A 328 -6.96 -8.41 -28.54
CA TYR A 328 -7.75 -7.24 -28.90
C TYR A 328 -6.85 -6.01 -29.12
N PRO A 329 -6.80 -5.45 -30.34
CA PRO A 329 -6.01 -4.25 -30.66
C PRO A 329 -6.72 -2.93 -30.28
N SER A 330 -8.03 -2.96 -30.02
CA SER A 330 -8.84 -1.77 -29.72
C SER A 330 -9.77 -1.96 -28.52
N LEU A 331 -10.19 -0.86 -27.90
CA LEU A 331 -11.16 -0.86 -26.80
C LEU A 331 -12.54 -1.31 -27.29
N GLN A 332 -12.92 -0.97 -28.52
CA GLN A 332 -14.16 -1.44 -29.13
C GLN A 332 -14.19 -2.97 -29.28
N GLU A 333 -13.07 -3.61 -29.60
CA GLU A 333 -13.00 -5.07 -29.64
C GLU A 333 -13.01 -5.69 -28.24
N CYS A 334 -12.33 -5.07 -27.28
CA CYS A 334 -12.42 -5.49 -25.87
C CYS A 334 -13.88 -5.48 -25.38
N GLN A 335 -14.69 -4.49 -25.77
CA GLN A 335 -16.10 -4.39 -25.40
C GLN A 335 -16.98 -5.49 -26.03
N LYS A 336 -16.53 -6.12 -27.12
CA LYS A 336 -17.21 -7.24 -27.78
C LYS A 336 -16.79 -8.60 -27.23
N ALA A 337 -15.79 -8.65 -26.36
CA ALA A 337 -15.33 -9.88 -25.73
C ALA A 337 -16.44 -10.50 -24.87
N GLU A 338 -16.52 -11.84 -24.86
CA GLU A 338 -17.52 -12.58 -24.07
C GLU A 338 -17.44 -12.26 -22.57
N ASP A 339 -16.22 -12.01 -22.08
CA ASP A 339 -15.93 -11.72 -20.67
C ASP A 339 -16.05 -10.23 -20.31
N TYR A 340 -16.46 -9.36 -21.24
CA TYR A 340 -16.60 -7.93 -20.97
C TYR A 340 -17.80 -7.63 -20.07
N ILE A 341 -17.56 -6.83 -19.03
CA ILE A 341 -18.58 -6.46 -18.04
C ILE A 341 -19.00 -5.01 -18.26
N PRO A 342 -20.27 -4.71 -18.59
CA PRO A 342 -20.63 -3.40 -19.10
C PRO A 342 -20.72 -2.29 -18.04
N ASP A 343 -20.95 -2.62 -16.77
CA ASP A 343 -21.21 -1.64 -15.70
C ASP A 343 -20.58 -2.00 -14.35
N SER A 344 -20.36 -0.99 -13.51
CA SER A 344 -19.71 -1.13 -12.19
C SER A 344 -20.46 -2.05 -11.23
N ARG A 345 -21.80 -2.13 -11.31
CA ARG A 345 -22.59 -2.99 -10.42
C ARG A 345 -22.35 -4.46 -10.74
N ARG A 346 -22.40 -4.83 -12.02
CA ARG A 346 -22.04 -6.19 -12.47
C ARG A 346 -20.56 -6.49 -12.20
N MET A 347 -19.68 -5.49 -12.31
CA MET A 347 -18.27 -5.68 -11.99
C MET A 347 -18.09 -6.03 -10.50
N GLY A 348 -18.80 -5.39 -9.59
CA GLY A 348 -18.77 -5.75 -8.17
C GLY A 348 -19.28 -7.16 -7.88
N GLN A 349 -20.34 -7.60 -8.58
CA GLN A 349 -20.80 -8.99 -8.49
C GLN A 349 -19.74 -9.98 -9.00
N GLN A 350 -19.05 -9.64 -10.09
CA GLN A 350 -17.98 -10.47 -10.62
C GLN A 350 -16.78 -10.53 -9.68
N VAL A 351 -16.39 -9.41 -9.03
CA VAL A 351 -15.33 -9.40 -8.02
C VAL A 351 -15.62 -10.40 -6.92
N ILE A 352 -16.84 -10.37 -6.36
CA ILE A 352 -17.26 -11.30 -5.30
C ILE A 352 -17.23 -12.74 -5.83
N LYS A 353 -17.77 -13.00 -7.02
CA LYS A 353 -17.81 -14.33 -7.62
C LYS A 353 -16.41 -14.92 -7.87
N LEU A 354 -15.55 -14.18 -8.57
CA LEU A 354 -14.22 -14.64 -8.96
C LEU A 354 -13.28 -14.79 -7.75
N SER A 355 -13.41 -13.92 -6.75
CA SER A 355 -12.66 -14.04 -5.50
C SER A 355 -13.27 -15.03 -4.50
N ARG A 356 -14.44 -15.61 -4.80
CA ARG A 356 -15.25 -16.42 -3.87
C ARG A 356 -15.49 -15.72 -2.53
N GLY A 357 -15.79 -14.42 -2.61
CA GLY A 357 -16.09 -13.56 -1.46
C GLY A 357 -14.87 -13.06 -0.70
N LEU A 358 -13.64 -13.32 -1.18
CA LEU A 358 -12.42 -12.82 -0.55
C LEU A 358 -12.15 -11.34 -0.86
N ALA A 359 -12.75 -10.81 -1.92
CA ALA A 359 -12.70 -9.40 -2.30
C ALA A 359 -14.09 -8.77 -2.35
N GLU A 360 -14.12 -7.47 -2.09
CA GLU A 360 -15.32 -6.65 -2.02
C GLU A 360 -15.12 -5.33 -2.76
N VAL A 361 -16.23 -4.60 -2.91
CA VAL A 361 -16.26 -3.26 -3.47
C VAL A 361 -16.74 -2.30 -2.40
N THR A 362 -15.89 -1.37 -2.02
CA THR A 362 -16.19 -0.35 -1.00
C THR A 362 -16.32 1.04 -1.62
N PRO A 363 -17.16 1.93 -1.05
CA PRO A 363 -17.26 3.31 -1.50
C PRO A 363 -15.95 4.05 -1.19
N GLY A 364 -15.27 4.56 -2.22
CA GLY A 364 -14.13 5.47 -2.11
C GLY A 364 -14.53 6.94 -2.25
N PRO A 365 -13.56 7.88 -2.23
CA PRO A 365 -13.82 9.32 -2.26
C PRO A 365 -14.56 9.78 -3.50
N ASP A 366 -14.10 9.30 -4.66
CA ASP A 366 -14.64 9.68 -5.97
C ASP A 366 -15.32 8.49 -6.66
N GLU A 367 -14.85 7.26 -6.39
CA GLU A 367 -15.38 6.04 -7.01
C GLU A 367 -15.36 4.84 -6.06
N HIS A 368 -16.15 3.81 -6.40
CA HIS A 368 -16.12 2.53 -5.71
C HIS A 368 -14.82 1.78 -6.04
N VAL A 369 -14.07 1.41 -5.01
CA VAL A 369 -12.75 0.76 -5.09
C VAL A 369 -12.84 -0.72 -4.73
N VAL A 370 -11.96 -1.51 -5.32
CA VAL A 370 -11.89 -2.96 -5.10
C VAL A 370 -10.77 -3.29 -4.13
N GLN A 371 -11.09 -4.07 -3.10
CA GLN A 371 -10.13 -4.49 -2.08
C GLN A 371 -10.46 -5.88 -1.53
N PHE A 372 -9.52 -6.50 -0.81
CA PHE A 372 -9.83 -7.69 -0.04
C PHE A 372 -10.65 -7.36 1.21
N ILE A 373 -11.57 -8.25 1.59
CA ILE A 373 -12.45 -8.10 2.78
C ILE A 373 -11.67 -7.94 4.09
N HIS A 374 -10.42 -8.43 4.13
CA HIS A 374 -9.58 -8.34 5.31
C HIS A 374 -8.09 -8.47 4.98
N GLN A 375 -7.21 -7.87 5.79
CA GLN A 375 -5.75 -7.88 5.55
C GLN A 375 -5.16 -9.30 5.52
N SER A 376 -5.68 -10.22 6.33
CA SER A 376 -5.24 -11.63 6.34
C SER A 376 -5.40 -12.34 5.00
N VAL A 377 -6.31 -11.90 4.13
CA VAL A 377 -6.45 -12.44 2.78
C VAL A 377 -5.26 -12.02 1.91
N LYS A 378 -4.85 -10.75 2.00
CA LYS A 378 -3.66 -10.26 1.31
C LYS A 378 -2.41 -10.98 1.83
N ASP A 379 -2.27 -11.07 3.15
CA ASP A 379 -1.16 -11.78 3.81
C ASP A 379 -1.07 -13.24 3.29
N PHE A 380 -2.20 -13.95 3.21
CA PHE A 380 -2.25 -15.31 2.65
C PHE A 380 -1.77 -15.38 1.20
N PHE A 381 -2.24 -14.49 0.32
CA PHE A 381 -1.82 -14.48 -1.07
C PHE A 381 -0.34 -14.13 -1.24
N THR A 382 0.16 -13.16 -0.46
CA THR A 382 1.57 -12.76 -0.50
C THR A 382 2.51 -13.82 0.07
N ASP A 383 2.04 -14.70 0.96
CA ASP A 383 2.89 -15.72 1.58
C ASP A 383 2.95 -17.03 0.78
N GLU A 384 1.80 -17.49 0.28
CA GLU A 384 1.72 -18.78 -0.44
C GLU A 384 0.51 -18.93 -1.37
N GLY A 385 -0.56 -18.16 -1.17
CA GLY A 385 -1.82 -18.34 -1.89
C GLY A 385 -1.70 -18.10 -3.39
N LEU A 386 -0.84 -17.18 -3.84
CA LEU A 386 -0.60 -16.95 -5.26
C LEU A 386 0.12 -18.12 -5.93
N LYS A 387 1.15 -18.67 -5.28
CA LYS A 387 1.82 -19.87 -5.76
C LYS A 387 0.85 -21.05 -5.87
N ALA A 388 -0.05 -21.20 -4.90
CA ALA A 388 -1.07 -22.25 -4.92
C ALA A 388 -2.13 -22.07 -6.03
N LEU A 389 -2.31 -20.85 -6.54
CA LEU A 389 -3.18 -20.56 -7.68
C LEU A 389 -2.48 -20.65 -9.04
N ASP A 390 -1.17 -20.40 -9.07
CA ASP A 390 -0.36 -20.39 -10.29
C ASP A 390 0.63 -21.56 -10.30
N ASP A 391 0.18 -22.71 -10.78
CA ASP A 391 0.98 -23.93 -10.93
C ASP A 391 2.24 -23.76 -11.80
N ARG A 392 2.35 -22.65 -12.55
CA ARG A 392 3.51 -22.36 -13.41
C ARG A 392 4.71 -21.82 -12.62
N SER A 393 4.46 -21.27 -11.44
CA SER A 393 5.48 -20.59 -10.64
C SER A 393 6.20 -21.56 -9.69
N THR A 394 7.53 -21.57 -9.73
CA THR A 394 8.34 -22.52 -8.94
C THR A 394 8.49 -22.10 -7.47
N SER A 395 8.44 -20.80 -7.20
CA SER A 395 8.50 -20.19 -5.86
C SER A 395 7.41 -19.13 -5.69
N ASN A 396 7.21 -18.69 -4.45
CA ASN A 396 6.26 -17.61 -4.16
C ASN A 396 6.77 -16.26 -4.71
N GLU A 397 8.07 -15.97 -4.55
CA GLU A 397 8.72 -14.78 -5.13
C GLU A 397 8.54 -14.73 -6.65
N MET A 398 8.70 -15.86 -7.34
CA MET A 398 8.45 -15.96 -8.78
C MET A 398 6.98 -15.68 -9.12
N ALA A 399 6.02 -16.19 -8.35
CA ALA A 399 4.59 -15.92 -8.57
C ALA A 399 4.26 -14.43 -8.42
N ILE A 400 4.86 -13.76 -7.42
CA ILE A 400 4.72 -12.31 -7.21
C ILE A 400 5.35 -11.53 -8.37
N GLY A 401 6.58 -11.87 -8.76
CA GLY A 401 7.28 -11.25 -9.88
C GLY A 401 6.53 -11.42 -11.20
N MET A 402 5.94 -12.60 -11.44
CA MET A 402 5.12 -12.88 -12.62
C MET A 402 3.81 -12.10 -12.60
N ALA A 403 3.19 -11.91 -11.43
CA ALA A 403 2.01 -11.06 -11.31
C ALA A 403 2.33 -9.62 -11.71
N HIS A 404 3.39 -9.04 -11.17
CA HIS A 404 3.86 -7.71 -11.55
C HIS A 404 4.18 -7.61 -13.05
N PHE A 405 4.81 -8.64 -13.62
CA PHE A 405 5.03 -8.71 -15.07
C PHE A 405 3.71 -8.63 -15.85
N GLN A 406 2.69 -9.42 -15.48
CA GLN A 406 1.40 -9.40 -16.17
C GLN A 406 0.64 -8.06 -16.01
N LEU A 407 0.73 -7.43 -14.83
CA LEU A 407 0.15 -6.11 -14.60
C LEU A 407 0.81 -5.07 -15.52
N SER A 408 2.14 -5.03 -15.59
CA SER A 408 2.88 -4.15 -16.51
C SER A 408 2.48 -4.36 -17.98
N ARG A 409 2.42 -5.62 -18.43
CA ARG A 409 1.99 -5.95 -19.81
C ARG A 409 0.58 -5.48 -20.11
N THR A 410 -0.32 -5.59 -19.15
CA THR A 410 -1.71 -5.12 -19.29
C THR A 410 -1.75 -3.60 -19.46
N CYS A 411 -1.00 -2.86 -18.65
CA CYS A 411 -0.88 -1.40 -18.78
C CYS A 411 -0.32 -0.99 -20.14
N ILE A 412 0.77 -1.61 -20.60
CA ILE A 412 1.37 -1.33 -21.93
C ILE A 412 0.38 -1.64 -23.05
N ARG A 413 -0.34 -2.76 -22.97
CA ARG A 413 -1.37 -3.10 -23.96
C ARG A 413 -2.50 -2.08 -24.00
N TYR A 414 -2.92 -1.56 -22.85
CA TYR A 414 -3.92 -0.50 -22.80
C TYR A 414 -3.43 0.75 -23.52
N LEU A 415 -2.21 1.21 -23.23
CA LEU A 415 -1.62 2.38 -23.89
C LEU A 415 -1.56 2.25 -25.41
N LYS A 416 -1.40 1.02 -25.91
CA LYS A 416 -1.32 0.70 -27.34
C LYS A 416 -2.67 0.65 -28.07
N MET A 417 -3.80 0.81 -27.37
CA MET A 417 -5.11 0.72 -28.00
C MET A 417 -5.28 1.81 -29.06
N GLU A 418 -5.93 1.46 -30.17
CA GLU A 418 -6.12 2.34 -31.32
C GLU A 418 -6.74 3.68 -30.93
N GLU A 419 -7.73 3.68 -30.04
CA GLU A 419 -8.43 4.87 -29.58
C GLU A 419 -7.54 5.84 -28.80
N ILE A 420 -6.60 5.31 -28.00
CA ILE A 420 -5.63 6.11 -27.23
C ILE A 420 -4.60 6.71 -28.18
N SER A 421 -4.10 5.92 -29.11
CA SER A 421 -3.15 6.38 -30.14
C SER A 421 -3.73 7.52 -31.00
N GLN A 422 -5.01 7.42 -31.36
CA GLN A 422 -5.73 8.46 -32.13
C GLN A 422 -6.10 9.70 -31.30
N SER A 423 -6.33 9.54 -29.99
CA SER A 423 -6.71 10.66 -29.13
C SER A 423 -5.50 11.46 -28.65
N ALA A 424 -4.38 10.80 -28.40
CA ALA A 424 -3.12 11.42 -28.00
C ALA A 424 -2.45 12.26 -29.10
N SER A 425 -2.97 12.25 -30.33
CA SER A 425 -2.47 13.10 -31.42
C SER A 425 -3.02 14.54 -31.39
N TYR A 426 -3.99 14.84 -30.52
CA TYR A 426 -4.61 16.17 -30.42
C TYR A 426 -4.28 16.80 -29.07
N GLU A 427 -3.49 17.87 -29.07
CA GLU A 427 -3.21 18.68 -27.87
C GLU A 427 -4.53 19.30 -27.36
N GLY A 428 -4.83 19.14 -26.06
CA GLY A 428 -5.94 19.82 -25.39
C GLY A 428 -7.22 19.01 -25.14
N ARG A 429 -7.20 17.67 -25.20
CA ARG A 429 -8.30 16.83 -24.66
C ARG A 429 -8.02 16.38 -23.22
N GLU A 430 -9.03 16.41 -22.37
CA GLU A 430 -9.04 15.72 -21.06
C GLU A 430 -9.10 14.19 -21.29
N LEU A 431 -7.99 13.57 -21.70
CA LEU A 431 -7.88 12.14 -21.99
C LEU A 431 -8.31 11.26 -20.81
N GLU A 432 -8.12 11.73 -19.58
CA GLU A 432 -8.47 10.99 -18.36
C GLU A 432 -9.98 10.76 -18.21
N ALA A 433 -10.81 11.69 -18.70
CA ALA A 433 -12.26 11.57 -18.64
C ALA A 433 -12.78 10.47 -19.58
N ASP A 434 -12.14 10.32 -20.75
CA ASP A 434 -12.51 9.35 -21.78
C ASP A 434 -11.95 7.95 -21.49
N PHE A 435 -10.79 7.86 -20.82
CA PHE A 435 -10.05 6.61 -20.61
C PHE A 435 -9.75 6.37 -19.13
N SER A 436 -10.71 5.76 -18.42
CA SER A 436 -10.65 5.61 -16.96
C SER A 436 -9.44 4.84 -16.41
N PHE A 437 -8.76 4.00 -17.21
CA PHE A 437 -7.57 3.25 -16.78
C PHE A 437 -6.24 3.89 -17.25
N LEU A 438 -6.30 5.00 -17.98
CA LEU A 438 -5.15 5.62 -18.63
C LEU A 438 -4.14 6.14 -17.62
N HIS A 439 -4.59 6.89 -16.61
CA HIS A 439 -3.71 7.46 -15.58
C HIS A 439 -2.90 6.35 -14.88
N TYR A 440 -3.59 5.30 -14.40
CA TYR A 440 -2.94 4.16 -13.77
C TYR A 440 -1.96 3.47 -14.73
N ALA A 441 -2.39 3.19 -15.96
CA ALA A 441 -1.56 2.51 -16.94
C ALA A 441 -0.29 3.29 -17.28
N THR A 442 -0.38 4.61 -17.43
CA THR A 442 0.74 5.51 -17.77
C THR A 442 1.75 5.64 -16.63
N THR A 443 1.28 5.74 -15.38
CA THR A 443 2.13 6.03 -14.22
C THR A 443 2.68 4.78 -13.52
N SER A 444 2.05 3.60 -13.69
CA SER A 444 2.36 2.42 -12.88
C SER A 444 3.08 1.29 -13.61
N TRP A 445 3.08 1.25 -14.95
CA TRP A 445 3.60 0.09 -15.69
C TRP A 445 5.11 -0.13 -15.48
N VAL A 446 5.88 0.94 -15.37
CA VAL A 446 7.33 0.90 -15.13
C VAL A 446 7.63 0.34 -13.73
N SER A 447 6.90 0.81 -12.72
CA SER A 447 7.03 0.35 -11.33
C SER A 447 6.68 -1.14 -11.16
N HIS A 448 5.70 -1.63 -11.93
CA HIS A 448 5.43 -3.07 -12.00
C HIS A 448 6.57 -3.84 -12.68
N LEU A 449 7.13 -3.30 -13.77
CA LEU A 449 8.24 -3.94 -14.46
C LEU A 449 9.49 -4.01 -13.57
N GLN A 450 9.79 -2.94 -12.83
CA GLN A 450 10.86 -2.88 -11.85
C GLN A 450 10.71 -3.93 -10.74
N GLN A 451 9.50 -4.09 -10.18
CA GLN A 451 9.23 -5.11 -9.15
C GLN A 451 9.35 -6.53 -9.70
N SER A 452 8.97 -6.73 -10.97
CA SER A 452 9.15 -8.01 -11.66
C SER A 452 10.63 -8.35 -11.86
N ASP A 453 11.42 -7.38 -12.33
CA ASP A 453 12.86 -7.51 -12.56
C ASP A 453 13.63 -7.76 -11.26
N ALA A 454 13.24 -7.09 -10.16
CA ALA A 454 13.81 -7.30 -8.83
C ALA A 454 13.58 -8.72 -8.26
N MET A 455 12.64 -9.48 -8.83
CA MET A 455 12.35 -10.88 -8.49
C MET A 455 12.90 -11.85 -9.55
N ASP A 456 13.89 -11.41 -10.34
CA ASP A 456 14.58 -12.19 -11.38
C ASP A 456 13.65 -12.80 -12.45
N VAL A 457 12.48 -12.19 -12.68
CA VAL A 457 11.60 -12.63 -13.76
C VAL A 457 12.19 -12.22 -15.12
N PRO A 458 12.30 -13.14 -16.10
CA PRO A 458 12.83 -12.81 -17.41
C PRO A 458 12.01 -11.73 -18.14
N GLN A 459 12.66 -10.65 -18.54
CA GLN A 459 12.00 -9.49 -19.16
C GLN A 459 11.99 -9.51 -20.69
N ALA A 460 12.58 -10.53 -21.33
CA ALA A 460 12.77 -10.56 -22.80
C ALA A 460 11.47 -10.39 -23.60
N ASN A 461 10.33 -10.90 -23.11
CA ASN A 461 9.04 -10.75 -23.82
C ASN A 461 8.50 -9.31 -23.81
N ILE A 462 9.10 -8.38 -23.07
CA ILE A 462 8.74 -6.96 -23.16
C ILE A 462 9.13 -6.38 -24.52
N LEU A 463 10.21 -6.88 -25.14
CA LEU A 463 10.71 -6.36 -26.42
C LEU A 463 9.70 -6.59 -27.54
N GLU A 464 9.03 -7.75 -27.55
CA GLU A 464 7.93 -8.04 -28.48
C GLU A 464 6.76 -7.08 -28.30
N LEU A 465 6.43 -6.72 -27.05
CA LEU A 465 5.36 -5.76 -26.76
C LEU A 465 5.70 -4.37 -27.29
N PHE A 466 6.96 -3.94 -27.18
CA PHE A 466 7.43 -2.67 -27.73
C PHE A 466 7.72 -2.72 -29.24
N LYS A 467 7.59 -3.89 -29.89
CA LYS A 467 8.05 -4.09 -31.28
C LYS A 467 9.50 -3.62 -31.47
N TRP A 468 10.35 -3.94 -30.49
CA TRP A 468 11.76 -3.55 -30.49
C TRP A 468 12.43 -3.89 -31.84
N PRO A 469 13.22 -2.98 -32.45
CA PRO A 469 13.76 -1.74 -31.87
C PRO A 469 12.93 -0.47 -32.10
N SER A 470 11.62 -0.57 -32.37
CA SER A 470 10.75 0.62 -32.49
C SER A 470 10.59 1.39 -31.17
N ASN A 471 10.59 2.72 -31.25
CA ASN A 471 10.30 3.62 -30.13
C ASN A 471 8.85 4.16 -30.13
N GLU A 472 8.02 3.80 -31.12
CA GLU A 472 6.66 4.36 -31.30
C GLU A 472 5.80 4.31 -30.03
N ILE A 473 5.88 3.21 -29.28
CA ILE A 473 5.08 3.01 -28.05
C ILE A 473 5.64 3.83 -26.90
N VAL A 474 6.96 4.00 -26.82
CA VAL A 474 7.59 4.86 -25.81
C VAL A 474 7.25 6.32 -26.10
N GLU A 475 7.32 6.76 -27.35
CA GLU A 475 6.92 8.11 -27.76
C GLU A 475 5.44 8.40 -27.47
N LEU A 476 4.55 7.43 -27.74
CA LEU A 476 3.14 7.54 -27.37
C LEU A 476 2.98 7.66 -25.84
N TRP A 477 3.68 6.81 -25.08
CA TRP A 477 3.63 6.85 -23.62
C TRP A 477 4.12 8.19 -23.06
N THR A 478 5.27 8.69 -23.49
CA THR A 478 5.80 10.00 -23.09
C THR A 478 4.81 11.12 -23.38
N ARG A 479 4.21 11.13 -24.58
CA ARG A 479 3.22 12.13 -24.97
C ARG A 479 1.97 12.06 -24.10
N VAL A 480 1.45 10.85 -23.84
CA VAL A 480 0.31 10.67 -22.92
C VAL A 480 0.69 11.13 -21.52
N PHE A 481 1.87 10.79 -21.03
CA PHE A 481 2.37 11.19 -19.71
C PHE A 481 2.38 12.71 -19.55
N ILE A 482 2.97 13.44 -20.50
CA ILE A 482 3.01 14.91 -20.49
C ILE A 482 1.60 15.51 -20.46
N ASN A 483 0.63 14.91 -21.18
CA ASN A 483 -0.76 15.41 -21.17
C ASN A 483 -1.47 15.20 -19.83
N ILE A 484 -1.18 14.12 -19.11
CA ILE A 484 -1.85 13.83 -17.82
C ILE A 484 -1.13 14.45 -16.62
N GLU A 485 0.19 14.60 -16.68
CA GLU A 485 1.03 15.05 -15.56
C GLU A 485 2.21 15.92 -16.04
N GLU A 486 1.92 17.03 -16.74
CA GLU A 486 2.91 17.92 -17.38
C GLU A 486 4.06 18.34 -16.45
N TYR A 487 3.79 18.58 -15.16
CA TYR A 487 4.76 19.11 -14.19
C TYR A 487 5.31 18.05 -13.23
N SER A 488 5.13 16.75 -13.52
CA SER A 488 5.62 15.67 -12.67
C SER A 488 7.12 15.43 -12.89
N GLU A 489 7.91 15.41 -11.81
CA GLU A 489 9.35 15.06 -11.86
C GLU A 489 9.59 13.65 -12.42
N HIS A 490 8.58 12.78 -12.35
CA HIS A 490 8.63 11.41 -12.88
C HIS A 490 8.33 11.35 -14.38
N CYS A 491 7.91 12.45 -15.01
CA CYS A 491 7.65 12.49 -16.44
C CYS A 491 8.95 12.19 -17.22
N PRO A 492 8.92 11.29 -18.21
CA PRO A 492 10.04 11.08 -19.11
C PRO A 492 10.19 12.27 -20.09
N PRO A 493 11.42 12.68 -20.44
CA PRO A 493 11.61 13.68 -21.50
C PRO A 493 11.12 13.16 -22.86
N THR A 494 10.91 14.07 -23.81
CA THR A 494 10.71 13.70 -25.22
C THR A 494 11.89 12.87 -25.74
N GLU A 495 11.71 12.09 -26.80
CA GLU A 495 12.78 11.24 -27.37
C GLU A 495 13.35 10.15 -26.43
N THR A 496 12.73 9.93 -25.26
CA THR A 496 13.01 8.80 -24.38
C THR A 496 12.90 7.48 -25.17
N THR A 497 13.88 6.59 -24.98
CA THR A 497 13.88 5.23 -25.56
C THR A 497 13.69 4.16 -24.48
N LEU A 498 13.45 2.91 -24.88
CA LEU A 498 13.34 1.81 -23.91
C LEU A 498 14.64 1.61 -23.10
N ALA A 499 15.81 1.93 -23.67
CA ALA A 499 17.08 1.92 -22.96
C ALA A 499 17.15 3.00 -21.87
N HIS A 500 16.65 4.22 -22.15
CA HIS A 500 16.52 5.28 -21.14
C HIS A 500 15.63 4.86 -19.97
N ILE A 501 14.49 4.22 -20.26
CA ILE A 501 13.59 3.71 -19.21
C ILE A 501 14.28 2.64 -18.37
N ALA A 502 14.90 1.64 -19.01
CA ALA A 502 15.62 0.58 -18.30
C ALA A 502 16.73 1.16 -17.43
N ALA A 503 17.42 2.18 -17.92
CA ALA A 503 18.50 2.85 -17.21
C ALA A 503 18.01 3.69 -16.03
N ARG A 504 17.04 4.56 -16.23
CA ARG A 504 16.48 5.45 -15.20
C ARG A 504 15.84 4.67 -14.04
N TYR A 505 15.17 3.56 -14.34
CA TYR A 505 14.37 2.81 -13.36
C TYR A 505 15.01 1.49 -12.90
N ARG A 506 16.29 1.26 -13.19
CA ARG A 506 17.04 0.05 -12.78
C ARG A 506 16.41 -1.28 -13.23
N ILE A 507 15.97 -1.35 -14.49
CA ILE A 507 15.37 -2.57 -15.06
C ILE A 507 16.43 -3.34 -15.86
N VAL A 508 17.26 -4.06 -15.13
CA VAL A 508 18.47 -4.73 -15.63
C VAL A 508 18.13 -5.79 -16.68
N GLY A 509 17.05 -6.55 -16.47
CA GLY A 509 16.61 -7.59 -17.39
C GLY A 509 16.17 -7.05 -18.75
N VAL A 510 15.61 -5.85 -18.82
CA VAL A 510 15.25 -5.21 -20.10
C VAL A 510 16.50 -4.80 -20.86
N LEU A 511 17.45 -4.15 -20.19
CA LEU A 511 18.72 -3.76 -20.82
C LEU A 511 19.51 -4.99 -21.28
N THR A 512 19.56 -6.05 -20.47
CA THR A 512 20.20 -7.32 -20.83
C THR A 512 19.50 -7.97 -22.04
N ALA A 513 18.18 -7.94 -22.09
CA ALA A 513 17.43 -8.46 -23.23
C ALA A 513 17.68 -7.64 -24.52
N ILE A 514 17.80 -6.32 -24.42
CA ILE A 514 18.18 -5.45 -25.54
C ILE A 514 19.56 -5.86 -26.06
N LEU A 515 20.56 -5.99 -25.18
CA LEU A 515 21.92 -6.40 -25.53
C LEU A 515 22.00 -7.79 -26.18
N ALA A 516 21.16 -8.72 -25.73
CA ALA A 516 21.10 -10.07 -26.25
C ALA A 516 20.26 -10.19 -27.54
N SER A 517 19.57 -9.13 -27.98
CA SER A 517 18.70 -9.19 -29.14
C SER A 517 19.49 -9.26 -30.45
N ASP A 518 19.18 -10.24 -31.31
CA ASP A 518 19.77 -10.39 -32.66
C ASP A 518 19.11 -9.42 -33.67
N SER A 519 18.96 -8.15 -33.26
CA SER A 519 18.52 -7.12 -34.20
C SER A 519 19.69 -6.81 -35.12
N GLN A 520 19.49 -6.87 -36.44
CA GLN A 520 20.46 -6.44 -37.47
C GLN A 520 20.84 -4.94 -37.38
N VAL A 521 20.39 -4.26 -36.32
CA VAL A 521 20.61 -2.84 -36.02
C VAL A 521 21.73 -2.76 -34.98
N THR A 522 22.78 -1.99 -35.27
CA THR A 522 23.77 -1.60 -34.26
C THR A 522 23.04 -0.82 -33.17
N ILE A 523 22.95 -1.39 -31.97
CA ILE A 523 22.27 -0.75 -30.84
C ILE A 523 23.12 0.43 -30.40
N ASN A 524 22.58 1.64 -30.58
CA ASN A 524 23.24 2.87 -30.13
C ASN A 524 22.76 3.22 -28.72
N PHE A 525 23.59 2.93 -27.70
CA PHE A 525 23.33 3.33 -26.31
C PHE A 525 23.64 4.80 -26.03
N ASP A 526 24.10 5.55 -27.03
CA ASP A 526 24.36 6.99 -26.93
C ASP A 526 23.22 7.82 -27.54
N SER A 527 22.06 7.19 -27.82
CA SER A 527 20.84 7.93 -28.15
C SER A 527 20.55 8.93 -27.05
N LYS A 528 20.27 10.17 -27.43
CA LYS A 528 19.97 11.25 -26.48
C LYS A 528 18.47 11.49 -26.44
N ASP A 529 17.95 11.78 -25.25
CA ASP A 529 16.58 12.25 -25.07
C ASP A 529 16.46 13.78 -25.21
N GLY A 530 15.30 14.33 -24.89
CA GLY A 530 14.99 15.76 -24.98
C GLY A 530 15.76 16.65 -24.00
N TYR A 531 16.54 16.09 -23.07
CA TYR A 531 17.52 16.82 -22.25
C TYR A 531 18.96 16.58 -22.71
N VAL A 532 19.12 15.99 -23.89
CA VAL A 532 20.41 15.62 -24.47
C VAL A 532 21.15 14.58 -23.58
N ARG A 533 20.40 13.86 -22.74
CA ARG A 533 20.95 12.84 -21.82
C ARG A 533 20.93 11.47 -22.48
N THR A 534 21.97 10.69 -22.21
CA THR A 534 22.05 9.27 -22.61
C THR A 534 21.47 8.36 -21.52
N PRO A 535 21.14 7.09 -21.82
CA PRO A 535 20.86 6.07 -20.81
C PRO A 535 21.93 6.01 -19.70
N LEU A 536 23.22 6.15 -20.03
CA LEU A 536 24.30 6.16 -19.03
C LEU A 536 24.17 7.36 -18.08
N SER A 537 23.84 8.55 -18.59
CA SER A 537 23.60 9.73 -17.77
C SER A 537 22.46 9.50 -16.75
N TRP A 538 21.34 8.88 -17.16
CA TRP A 538 20.25 8.56 -16.23
C TRP A 538 20.61 7.50 -15.19
N ALA A 539 21.32 6.44 -15.60
CA ALA A 539 21.75 5.38 -14.69
C ALA A 539 22.70 5.91 -13.60
N THR A 540 23.58 6.85 -13.98
CA THR A 540 24.62 7.41 -13.09
C THR A 540 24.06 8.39 -12.08
N GLU A 541 23.17 9.30 -12.48
CA GLU A 541 22.44 10.17 -11.55
C GLU A 541 21.67 9.39 -10.47
N ASN A 542 21.08 8.26 -10.86
CA ASN A 542 20.27 7.45 -9.94
C ASN A 542 21.07 6.36 -9.19
N GLY A 543 22.38 6.25 -9.43
CA GLY A 543 23.25 5.31 -8.71
C GLY A 543 23.06 3.84 -9.09
N HIS A 544 22.55 3.55 -10.29
CA HIS A 544 22.19 2.20 -10.72
C HIS A 544 23.41 1.39 -11.21
N GLU A 545 24.31 1.05 -10.29
CA GLU A 545 25.60 0.38 -10.55
C GLU A 545 25.52 -0.79 -11.57
N PRO A 546 24.59 -1.77 -11.48
CA PRO A 546 24.54 -2.87 -12.43
C PRO A 546 24.21 -2.43 -13.86
N VAL A 547 23.38 -1.39 -14.02
CA VAL A 547 23.02 -0.81 -15.31
C VAL A 547 24.20 -0.03 -15.88
N VAL A 548 24.86 0.81 -15.07
CA VAL A 548 26.04 1.57 -15.47
C VAL A 548 27.11 0.63 -16.02
N LYS A 549 27.40 -0.45 -15.30
CA LYS A 549 28.36 -1.46 -15.73
C LYS A 549 27.98 -2.09 -17.08
N LEU A 550 26.72 -2.50 -17.25
CA LEU A 550 26.24 -3.08 -18.51
C LEU A 550 26.36 -2.12 -19.69
N LEU A 551 26.06 -0.83 -19.50
CA LEU A 551 26.16 0.19 -20.54
C LEU A 551 27.63 0.45 -20.93
N LEU A 552 28.53 0.55 -19.95
CA LEU A 552 29.97 0.72 -20.19
C LEU A 552 30.58 -0.50 -20.89
N ASP A 553 30.24 -1.72 -20.44
CA ASP A 553 30.68 -2.97 -21.07
C ASP A 553 30.15 -3.08 -22.53
N ALA A 554 29.02 -2.46 -22.83
CA ALA A 554 28.44 -2.36 -24.17
C ALA A 554 29.03 -1.21 -25.02
N GLY A 555 29.95 -0.43 -24.47
CA GLY A 555 30.67 0.64 -25.19
C GLY A 555 29.96 1.98 -25.23
N ALA A 556 29.08 2.29 -24.27
CA ALA A 556 28.48 3.63 -24.15
C ALA A 556 29.56 4.71 -23.91
N GLU A 557 29.37 5.89 -24.51
CA GLU A 557 30.27 7.03 -24.40
C GLU A 557 30.27 7.58 -22.96
N VAL A 558 31.43 7.50 -22.30
CA VAL A 558 31.58 7.76 -20.86
C VAL A 558 31.45 9.24 -20.51
N ASP A 559 31.84 10.13 -21.42
CA ASP A 559 31.87 11.59 -21.20
C ASP A 559 30.80 12.34 -22.00
N SER A 560 29.72 11.67 -22.40
CA SER A 560 28.62 12.31 -23.13
C SER A 560 27.96 13.41 -22.32
N LYS A 561 28.05 14.65 -22.80
CA LYS A 561 27.47 15.84 -22.19
C LYS A 561 25.97 16.00 -22.48
N ASP A 562 25.23 16.42 -21.46
CA ASP A 562 23.83 16.85 -21.56
C ASP A 562 23.68 18.35 -21.91
N ASP A 563 22.45 18.87 -21.86
CA ASP A 563 22.13 20.27 -22.18
C ASP A 563 22.79 21.31 -21.27
N ASN A 564 23.29 20.91 -20.09
CA ASN A 564 24.01 21.81 -19.17
C ASN A 564 25.52 21.52 -19.18
N ASP A 565 26.02 20.83 -20.22
CA ASP A 565 27.39 20.36 -20.34
C ASP A 565 27.83 19.41 -19.21
N ARG A 566 26.88 18.81 -18.46
CA ARG A 566 27.19 17.85 -17.39
C ARG A 566 27.47 16.47 -17.98
N THR A 567 28.52 15.82 -17.49
CA THR A 567 28.87 14.44 -17.83
C THR A 567 28.20 13.45 -16.86
N PRO A 568 28.15 12.14 -17.18
CA PRO A 568 27.71 11.12 -16.25
C PRO A 568 28.49 11.14 -14.92
N LEU A 569 29.78 11.51 -14.95
CA LEU A 569 30.60 11.67 -13.76
C LEU A 569 30.12 12.86 -12.89
N SER A 570 29.77 14.00 -13.49
CA SER A 570 29.19 15.13 -12.77
C SER A 570 27.90 14.73 -12.04
N TRP A 571 27.00 13.99 -12.69
CA TRP A 571 25.76 13.52 -12.07
C TRP A 571 25.98 12.52 -10.93
N ALA A 572 26.88 11.54 -11.12
CA ALA A 572 27.20 10.57 -10.08
C ALA A 572 27.85 11.20 -8.84
N THR A 573 28.66 12.24 -9.04
CA THR A 573 29.40 12.93 -7.97
C THR A 573 28.52 13.91 -7.20
N GLU A 574 27.63 14.64 -7.87
CA GLU A 574 26.61 15.49 -7.23
C GLU A 574 25.68 14.71 -6.30
N ASN A 575 25.34 13.46 -6.67
CA ASN A 575 24.44 12.60 -5.90
C ASN A 575 25.17 11.62 -4.94
N GLY A 576 26.51 11.64 -4.90
CA GLY A 576 27.29 10.88 -3.95
C GLY A 576 27.40 9.37 -4.21
N HIS A 577 27.18 8.92 -5.45
CA HIS A 577 27.18 7.49 -5.82
C HIS A 577 28.59 6.92 -6.01
N GLU A 578 29.34 6.78 -4.91
CA GLU A 578 30.75 6.34 -4.91
C GLU A 578 31.05 5.10 -5.79
N PRO A 579 30.27 4.00 -5.76
CA PRO A 579 30.55 2.85 -6.62
C PRO A 579 30.44 3.17 -8.12
N VAL A 580 29.47 4.01 -8.49
CA VAL A 580 29.28 4.47 -9.88
C VAL A 580 30.39 5.40 -10.32
N VAL A 581 30.80 6.34 -9.45
CA VAL A 581 31.95 7.23 -9.72
C VAL A 581 33.19 6.42 -10.04
N LYS A 582 33.46 5.38 -9.25
CA LYS A 582 34.58 4.48 -9.49
C LYS A 582 34.48 3.77 -10.84
N LEU A 583 33.30 3.22 -11.20
CA LEU A 583 33.10 2.57 -12.50
C LEU A 583 33.38 3.52 -13.67
N LEU A 584 32.94 4.77 -13.59
CA LEU A 584 33.16 5.77 -14.63
C LEU A 584 34.66 6.14 -14.76
N LEU A 585 35.35 6.34 -13.64
CA LEU A 585 36.80 6.63 -13.63
C LEU A 585 37.62 5.45 -14.17
N ASP A 586 37.27 4.22 -13.76
CA ASP A 586 37.90 2.99 -14.28
C ASP A 586 37.65 2.82 -15.79
N ALA A 587 36.53 3.37 -16.30
CA ALA A 587 36.20 3.42 -17.73
C ALA A 587 36.82 4.63 -18.46
N GLY A 588 37.59 5.47 -17.78
CA GLY A 588 38.35 6.57 -18.38
C GLY A 588 37.66 7.93 -18.42
N ALA A 589 36.61 8.15 -17.62
CA ALA A 589 35.92 9.45 -17.55
C ALA A 589 36.85 10.63 -17.23
N GLU A 590 36.63 11.77 -17.90
CA GLU A 590 37.37 13.01 -17.67
C GLU A 590 37.03 13.64 -16.30
N VAL A 591 37.94 13.47 -15.33
CA VAL A 591 37.74 13.87 -13.92
C VAL A 591 37.55 15.38 -13.70
N ASP A 592 38.11 16.21 -14.59
CA ASP A 592 38.10 17.68 -14.50
C ASP A 592 37.14 18.34 -15.51
N SER A 593 36.26 17.56 -16.16
CA SER A 593 35.28 18.09 -17.10
C SER A 593 34.39 19.15 -16.44
N LYS A 594 34.15 20.26 -17.13
CA LYS A 594 33.35 21.37 -16.62
C LYS A 594 31.99 21.41 -17.28
N ASP A 595 30.98 21.64 -16.46
CA ASP A 595 29.64 22.00 -16.90
C ASP A 595 29.55 23.49 -17.30
N ASP A 596 28.36 23.92 -17.75
CA ASP A 596 28.11 25.29 -18.20
C ASP A 596 28.31 26.36 -17.11
N ASN A 597 28.22 25.97 -15.83
CA ASN A 597 28.49 26.86 -14.69
C ASN A 597 29.98 26.86 -14.31
N GLY A 598 30.82 26.11 -15.03
CA GLY A 598 32.23 25.92 -14.73
C GLY A 598 32.49 25.00 -13.53
N GLN A 599 31.48 24.26 -13.06
CA GLN A 599 31.61 23.30 -11.97
C GLN A 599 32.20 21.99 -12.50
N THR A 600 33.13 21.45 -11.72
CA THR A 600 33.76 20.14 -11.91
C THR A 600 33.05 19.08 -11.07
N PRO A 601 33.21 17.77 -11.37
CA PRO A 601 32.76 16.69 -10.51
C PRO A 601 33.22 16.85 -9.04
N LEU A 602 34.47 17.31 -8.83
CA LEU A 602 34.99 17.57 -7.49
C LEU A 602 34.22 18.70 -6.78
N SER A 603 33.88 19.79 -7.47
CA SER A 603 33.09 20.87 -6.87
C SER A 603 31.67 20.42 -6.52
N TRP A 604 31.03 19.60 -7.36
CA TRP A 604 29.69 19.05 -7.06
C TRP A 604 29.70 18.14 -5.84
N ALA A 605 30.68 17.23 -5.76
CA ALA A 605 30.84 16.35 -4.59
C ALA A 605 31.12 17.14 -3.30
N ALA A 606 31.96 18.18 -3.37
CA ALA A 606 32.31 19.02 -2.23
C ALA A 606 31.14 19.89 -1.76
N GLU A 607 30.40 20.51 -2.69
CA GLU A 607 29.22 21.34 -2.38
C GLU A 607 28.12 20.54 -1.67
N ASN A 608 27.90 19.29 -2.09
CA ASN A 608 26.90 18.39 -1.52
C ASN A 608 27.43 17.57 -0.32
N GLY A 609 28.69 17.75 0.10
CA GLY A 609 29.26 17.12 1.30
C GLY A 609 29.57 15.62 1.15
N HIS A 610 29.79 15.12 -0.06
CA HIS A 610 30.09 13.72 -0.34
C HIS A 610 31.58 13.40 -0.14
N GLU A 611 32.02 13.37 1.12
CA GLU A 611 33.44 13.24 1.50
C GLU A 611 34.14 12.01 0.89
N ALA A 612 33.47 10.86 0.81
CA ALA A 612 34.05 9.65 0.23
C ALA A 612 34.32 9.79 -1.27
N VAL A 613 33.40 10.43 -2.00
CA VAL A 613 33.54 10.75 -3.43
C VAL A 613 34.65 11.78 -3.65
N VAL A 614 34.74 12.82 -2.81
CA VAL A 614 35.83 13.81 -2.86
C VAL A 614 37.20 13.14 -2.76
N ARG A 615 37.39 12.27 -1.75
CA ARG A 615 38.66 11.53 -1.57
C ARG A 615 38.97 10.61 -2.75
N LEU A 616 37.94 9.98 -3.31
CA LEU A 616 38.07 9.13 -4.50
C LEU A 616 38.57 9.96 -5.70
N LEU A 617 37.91 11.09 -6.00
CA LEU A 617 38.32 11.99 -7.09
C LEU A 617 39.73 12.54 -6.88
N GLU A 618 40.06 13.02 -5.67
CA GLU A 618 41.41 13.51 -5.34
C GLU A 618 42.48 12.45 -5.59
N SER A 619 42.20 11.18 -5.28
CA SER A 619 43.15 10.08 -5.51
C SER A 619 43.42 9.82 -6.99
N PHE A 620 42.44 10.05 -7.87
CA PHE A 620 42.58 9.92 -9.32
C PHE A 620 43.18 11.17 -9.97
N ILE A 621 42.93 12.37 -9.43
CA ILE A 621 43.55 13.62 -9.91
C ILE A 621 45.05 13.64 -9.60
N LEU A 622 45.46 13.04 -8.48
CA LEU A 622 46.86 13.02 -8.02
C LEU A 622 47.69 11.85 -8.56
N SER A 623 47.06 10.87 -9.23
CA SER A 623 47.71 9.71 -9.87
C SER A 623 48.12 10.00 -11.31
#